data_AF-A0A524AK90-F1
#
_entry.id   AF-A0A524AK90-F1
#
_cell.length_a   1.000
_cell.length_b   1.000
_cell.length_c   1.000
_cell.angle_alpha   90.00
_cell.angle_beta   90.00
_cell.angle_gamma   90.00
#
_symmetry.space_group_name_H-M   'P 1'
#
loop_
_entity.id
_entity.type
_entity.pdbx_description
1 polymer ?
#
loop_
_entity_poly.entity_id
_entity_poly.type
_entity_poly.pdbx_seq_one_letter_code
_entity_poly.pdbx_strand_id
1 'polypeptide(L)'
;MKLILVRHGETHWNEAGLVQGGDSDIELNDTGLEQARKLAAFLESEPITAILSSPLQRAIATAEVIASHHQLPVEIDQGLRELKVGDLEGMSVSNLRTTFSRFLLQWWQDGEAMKLPNGESLVELQQRAWKVIESLLERHKTSPEHSEGTTVVVVSHYFVTLAIILKGLDLPLDFFTKFKLDLGGVSILEFRDYGARLLVFNNTSY
;
A
#
# COMPACT_ATOMS: atom_id res chain seq x y z
N MET A 1 -9.95 -8.11 13.42
CA MET A 1 -9.69 -6.81 12.74
C MET A 1 -9.85 -6.94 11.24
N LYS A 2 -10.50 -5.99 10.57
CA LYS A 2 -10.54 -5.85 9.10
C LYS A 2 -9.54 -4.76 8.70
N LEU A 3 -8.61 -5.07 7.80
CA LEU A 3 -7.59 -4.15 7.30
C LEU A 3 -7.85 -3.88 5.82
N ILE A 4 -8.25 -2.66 5.50
CA ILE A 4 -8.48 -2.19 4.14
C ILE A 4 -7.19 -1.52 3.66
N LEU A 5 -6.51 -2.19 2.74
CA LEU A 5 -5.29 -1.68 2.11
C LEU A 5 -5.66 -0.97 0.82
N VAL A 6 -5.22 0.28 0.69
CA VAL A 6 -5.51 1.15 -0.45
C VAL A 6 -4.19 1.54 -1.11
N ARG A 7 -4.09 1.38 -2.43
CA ARG A 7 -3.06 2.07 -3.22
C ARG A 7 -3.53 3.49 -3.53
N HIS A 8 -2.65 4.48 -3.37
CA HIS A 8 -2.94 5.87 -3.74
C HIS A 8 -3.51 6.02 -5.16
N GLY A 9 -4.22 7.14 -5.40
CA GLY A 9 -4.73 7.50 -6.72
C GLY A 9 -3.62 7.89 -7.71
N GLU A 10 -3.98 8.08 -8.97
CA GLU A 10 -3.05 8.43 -10.05
C GLU A 10 -2.29 9.75 -9.82
N THR A 11 -1.02 9.76 -10.23
CA THR A 11 -0.16 10.96 -10.29
C THR A 11 0.28 11.23 -11.72
N HIS A 12 0.82 12.42 -11.99
CA HIS A 12 1.43 12.74 -13.30
C HIS A 12 2.56 11.77 -13.71
N TRP A 13 3.31 11.24 -12.74
CA TRP A 13 4.35 10.25 -13.05
C TRP A 13 3.76 8.88 -13.36
N ASN A 14 2.58 8.52 -12.84
CA ASN A 14 1.91 7.29 -13.25
C ASN A 14 1.43 7.39 -14.69
N GLU A 15 0.78 8.51 -15.03
CA GLU A 15 0.33 8.81 -16.39
C GLU A 15 1.49 8.80 -17.39
N ALA A 16 2.62 9.41 -17.02
CA ALA A 16 3.83 9.44 -17.84
C ALA A 16 4.63 8.12 -17.85
N GLY A 17 4.21 7.09 -17.09
CA GLY A 17 4.91 5.81 -17.02
C GLY A 17 6.30 5.89 -16.38
N LEU A 18 6.51 6.82 -15.44
CA LEU A 18 7.76 6.97 -14.70
C LEU A 18 7.74 6.15 -13.41
N VAL A 19 8.89 5.58 -13.06
CA VAL A 19 9.11 4.88 -11.80
C VAL A 19 8.99 5.88 -10.65
N GLN A 20 8.07 5.61 -9.74
CA GLN A 20 7.88 6.35 -8.49
C GLN A 20 8.18 5.45 -7.31
N GLY A 21 9.16 5.84 -6.51
CA GLY A 21 9.54 5.20 -5.27
C GLY A 21 9.29 6.08 -4.06
N GLY A 22 10.06 5.81 -3.02
CA GLY A 22 10.03 6.49 -1.74
C GLY A 22 10.68 7.86 -1.75
N ASP A 23 11.48 8.24 -2.75
CA ASP A 23 12.23 9.51 -2.70
C ASP A 23 11.58 10.61 -3.56
N SER A 24 10.60 10.27 -4.41
CA SER A 24 9.74 11.25 -5.08
C SER A 24 8.42 11.48 -4.34
N ASP A 25 8.07 12.75 -4.16
CA ASP A 25 6.84 13.18 -3.50
C ASP A 25 5.92 13.92 -4.47
N ILE A 26 5.38 13.15 -5.42
CA ILE A 26 4.52 13.64 -6.49
C ILE A 26 3.07 13.68 -6.00
N GLU A 27 2.37 14.78 -6.29
CA GLU A 27 0.95 14.95 -5.99
C GLU A 27 0.03 14.11 -6.90
N LEU A 28 -1.23 13.96 -6.49
CA LEU A 28 -2.27 13.37 -7.32
C LEU A 28 -2.57 14.29 -8.51
N ASN A 29 -2.87 13.71 -9.67
CA ASN A 29 -3.49 14.45 -10.77
C ASN A 29 -5.02 14.48 -10.62
N ASP A 30 -5.72 15.15 -11.55
CA ASP A 30 -7.19 15.24 -11.54
C ASP A 30 -7.86 13.85 -11.55
N THR A 31 -7.32 12.90 -12.31
CA THR A 31 -7.79 11.50 -12.33
C THR A 31 -7.64 10.85 -10.96
N GLY A 32 -6.50 11.04 -10.29
CA GLY A 32 -6.21 10.49 -8.97
C GLY A 32 -7.10 11.08 -7.88
N LEU A 33 -7.39 12.38 -7.96
CA LEU A 33 -8.36 13.03 -7.07
C LEU A 33 -9.77 12.45 -7.26
N GLU A 34 -10.18 12.18 -8.50
CA GLU A 34 -11.47 11.55 -8.78
C GLU A 34 -11.52 10.09 -8.30
N GLN A 35 -10.44 9.33 -8.48
CA GLN A 35 -10.31 7.98 -7.90
C GLN A 35 -10.47 8.02 -6.37
N ALA A 36 -9.83 8.97 -5.69
CA ALA A 36 -9.94 9.13 -4.24
C ALA A 36 -11.37 9.47 -3.80
N ARG A 37 -12.11 10.31 -4.56
CA ARG A 37 -13.52 10.63 -4.27
C ARG A 37 -14.42 9.40 -4.40
N LYS A 38 -14.30 8.66 -5.51
CA LYS A 38 -15.09 7.43 -5.71
C LYS A 38 -14.77 6.37 -4.66
N LEU A 39 -13.50 6.25 -4.29
CA LEU A 39 -13.07 5.37 -3.21
C LEU A 39 -13.69 5.76 -1.86
N ALA A 40 -13.70 7.05 -1.52
CA ALA A 40 -14.31 7.52 -0.28
C ALA A 40 -15.82 7.25 -0.25
N ALA A 41 -16.52 7.48 -1.37
CA ALA A 41 -17.93 7.12 -1.50
C ALA A 41 -18.16 5.61 -1.37
N PHE A 42 -17.30 4.77 -1.96
CA PHE A 42 -17.36 3.32 -1.84
C PHE A 42 -17.20 2.84 -0.39
N LEU A 43 -16.35 3.53 0.39
CA LEU A 43 -16.07 3.18 1.78
C LEU A 43 -17.00 3.88 2.78
N GLU A 44 -17.90 4.77 2.35
CA GLU A 44 -18.69 5.64 3.24
C GLU A 44 -19.47 4.87 4.33
N SER A 45 -20.03 3.70 3.98
CA SER A 45 -20.79 2.87 4.94
C SER A 45 -19.93 1.90 5.74
N GLU A 46 -18.63 1.79 5.46
CA GLU A 46 -17.73 0.92 6.21
C GLU A 46 -17.49 1.50 7.61
N PRO A 47 -17.57 0.70 8.69
CA PRO A 47 -17.38 1.16 10.06
C PRO A 47 -15.87 1.36 10.36
N ILE A 48 -15.25 2.27 9.63
CA ILE A 48 -13.83 2.60 9.74
C ILE A 48 -13.60 3.33 11.07
N THR A 49 -12.63 2.85 11.83
CA THR A 49 -12.28 3.38 13.16
C THR A 49 -10.93 4.10 13.16
N ALA A 50 -10.08 3.84 12.16
CA ALA A 50 -8.78 4.47 12.02
C ALA A 50 -8.34 4.50 10.55
N ILE A 51 -7.61 5.55 10.19
CA ILE A 51 -7.04 5.73 8.85
C ILE A 51 -5.57 6.07 9.02
N LEU A 52 -4.71 5.24 8.43
CA LEU A 52 -3.28 5.48 8.37
C LEU A 52 -2.87 5.79 6.94
N SER A 53 -1.86 6.64 6.79
CA SER A 53 -1.27 6.94 5.49
C SER A 53 0.25 6.87 5.53
N SER A 54 0.80 6.48 4.39
CA SER A 54 2.15 6.84 4.01
C SER A 54 2.39 8.35 4.09
N PRO A 55 3.62 8.80 4.40
CA PRO A 55 3.96 10.23 4.48
C PRO A 55 4.05 10.95 3.12
N LEU A 56 3.84 10.24 2.00
CA LEU A 56 3.93 10.84 0.65
C LEU A 56 2.59 11.49 0.28
N GLN A 57 2.65 12.69 -0.32
CA GLN A 57 1.50 13.55 -0.62
C GLN A 57 0.40 12.82 -1.39
N ARG A 58 0.73 12.01 -2.40
CA ARG A 58 -0.25 11.18 -3.13
C ARG A 58 -1.09 10.26 -2.23
N ALA A 59 -0.46 9.67 -1.21
CA ALA A 59 -1.15 8.81 -0.27
C ALA A 59 -1.92 9.64 0.77
N ILE A 60 -1.32 10.72 1.27
CA ILE A 60 -1.98 11.66 2.20
C ILE A 60 -3.26 12.20 1.58
N ALA A 61 -3.19 12.75 0.37
CA ALA A 61 -4.35 13.30 -0.33
C ALA A 61 -5.44 12.24 -0.55
N THR A 62 -5.06 11.01 -0.90
CA THR A 62 -6.04 9.90 -1.01
C THR A 62 -6.67 9.59 0.35
N ALA A 63 -5.89 9.54 1.42
CA ALA A 63 -6.36 9.26 2.78
C ALA A 63 -7.24 10.37 3.34
N GLU A 64 -6.93 11.64 3.07
CA GLU A 64 -7.69 12.81 3.52
C GLU A 64 -9.10 12.82 2.92
N VAL A 65 -9.26 12.44 1.65
CA VAL A 65 -10.59 12.34 1.03
C VAL A 65 -11.43 11.27 1.75
N ILE A 66 -10.87 10.09 2.02
CA ILE A 66 -11.55 9.04 2.81
C ILE A 66 -11.88 9.55 4.22
N ALA A 67 -10.89 10.15 4.89
CA ALA A 67 -11.00 10.62 6.26
C ALA A 67 -12.07 11.71 6.43
N SER A 68 -12.26 12.57 5.43
CA SER A 68 -13.29 13.61 5.45
C SER A 68 -14.71 13.03 5.55
N HIS A 69 -15.00 11.90 4.89
CA HIS A 69 -16.30 11.23 4.98
C HIS A 69 -16.54 10.62 6.37
N HIS A 70 -15.49 10.03 6.96
CA HIS A 70 -15.58 9.38 8.27
C HIS A 70 -15.36 10.33 9.46
N GLN A 71 -14.99 11.59 9.21
CA GLN A 71 -14.65 12.58 10.24
C GLN A 71 -13.53 12.09 11.19
N LEU A 72 -12.56 11.38 10.62
CA LEU A 72 -11.41 10.83 11.34
C LEU A 72 -10.14 11.61 11.00
N PRO A 73 -9.15 11.67 11.90
CA PRO A 73 -7.82 12.13 11.54
C PRO A 73 -7.09 11.09 10.68
N VAL A 74 -6.11 11.53 9.91
CA VAL A 74 -5.15 10.64 9.22
C VAL A 74 -3.89 10.50 10.09
N GLU A 75 -3.57 9.28 10.50
CA GLU A 75 -2.33 8.94 11.21
C GLU A 75 -1.20 8.67 10.18
N ILE A 76 -0.13 9.46 10.21
CA ILE A 76 0.99 9.31 9.26
C ILE A 76 2.04 8.36 9.84
N ASP A 77 2.41 7.32 9.09
CA ASP A 77 3.44 6.36 9.51
C ASP A 77 4.53 6.18 8.44
N GLN A 78 5.79 6.41 8.82
CA GLN A 78 6.97 6.29 7.94
C GLN A 78 7.18 4.86 7.43
N GLY A 79 6.75 3.84 8.17
CA GLY A 79 6.79 2.44 7.77
C GLY A 79 5.95 2.15 6.52
N LEU A 80 5.02 3.04 6.16
CA LEU A 80 4.15 2.94 4.98
C LEU A 80 4.68 3.69 3.74
N ARG A 81 5.89 4.26 3.79
CA ARG A 81 6.53 4.93 2.63
C ARG A 81 6.77 3.95 1.47
N GLU A 82 6.70 4.38 0.20
CA GLU A 82 7.00 3.48 -0.92
C GLU A 82 8.45 2.97 -0.88
N LEU A 83 8.72 1.87 -1.60
CA LEU A 83 10.07 1.34 -1.82
C LEU A 83 11.02 2.44 -2.27
N LYS A 84 12.19 2.54 -1.61
CA LYS A 84 13.28 3.33 -2.16
C LYS A 84 13.85 2.62 -3.38
N VAL A 85 13.47 3.09 -4.56
CA VAL A 85 13.90 2.52 -5.84
C VAL A 85 15.28 3.00 -6.28
N GLY A 86 15.88 3.92 -5.51
CA GLY A 86 17.24 4.41 -5.71
C GLY A 86 17.41 5.03 -7.09
N ASP A 87 18.44 4.62 -7.82
CA ASP A 87 18.80 5.18 -9.13
C ASP A 87 17.72 5.01 -10.22
N LEU A 88 16.68 4.21 -9.96
CA LEU A 88 15.54 4.03 -10.88
C LEU A 88 14.48 5.12 -10.77
N GLU A 89 14.51 5.94 -9.73
CA GLU A 89 13.52 6.99 -9.47
C GLU A 89 13.42 7.95 -10.68
N GLY A 90 12.21 8.15 -11.20
CA GLY A 90 11.96 9.01 -12.36
C GLY A 90 12.36 8.42 -13.72
N MET A 91 12.92 7.21 -13.78
CA MET A 91 13.16 6.54 -15.06
C MET A 91 11.84 6.11 -15.71
N SER A 92 11.76 6.19 -17.04
CA SER A 92 10.63 5.61 -17.76
C SER A 92 10.60 4.09 -17.63
N VAL A 93 9.44 3.54 -17.24
CA VAL A 93 9.19 2.09 -17.21
C VAL A 93 9.35 1.48 -18.60
N SER A 94 9.08 2.23 -19.68
CA SER A 94 9.27 1.75 -21.05
C SER A 94 10.74 1.48 -21.41
N ASN A 95 11.67 2.13 -20.69
CA ASN A 95 13.12 1.90 -20.87
C ASN A 95 13.58 0.61 -20.18
N LEU A 96 12.77 0.07 -19.28
CA LEU A 96 13.00 -1.24 -18.69
C LEU A 96 12.63 -2.28 -19.76
N ARG A 97 13.57 -3.15 -20.12
CA ARG A 97 13.37 -4.18 -21.15
C ARG A 97 12.31 -5.24 -20.76
N THR A 98 11.73 -5.11 -19.57
CA THR A 98 10.70 -5.96 -18.97
C THR A 98 9.74 -5.10 -18.15
N THR A 99 8.62 -5.67 -17.65
CA THR A 99 7.79 -4.93 -16.68
C THR A 99 8.62 -4.57 -15.45
N PHE A 100 8.35 -3.43 -14.81
CA PHE A 100 9.10 -3.02 -13.61
C PHE A 100 9.16 -4.11 -12.54
N SER A 101 8.04 -4.81 -12.30
CA SER A 101 7.98 -5.94 -11.37
C SER A 101 8.87 -7.12 -11.78
N ARG A 102 8.98 -7.42 -13.08
CA ARG A 102 9.87 -8.48 -13.59
C ARG A 102 11.32 -8.02 -13.59
N PHE A 103 11.60 -6.75 -13.87
CA PHE A 103 12.92 -6.15 -13.73
C PHE A 103 13.42 -6.28 -12.30
N LEU A 104 12.58 -5.93 -11.31
CA LEU A 104 12.92 -6.10 -9.89
C LEU A 104 13.08 -7.57 -9.51
N LEU A 105 12.26 -8.48 -10.06
CA LEU A 105 12.43 -9.91 -9.81
C LEU A 105 13.71 -10.48 -10.46
N GLN A 106 14.06 -10.08 -11.68
CA GLN A 106 15.31 -10.48 -12.33
C GLN A 106 16.53 -9.95 -11.56
N TRP A 107 16.47 -8.69 -11.11
CA TRP A 107 17.47 -8.11 -10.22
C TRP A 107 17.62 -8.89 -8.91
N TRP A 108 16.58 -9.61 -8.48
CA TRP A 108 16.56 -10.38 -7.24
C TRP A 108 16.90 -11.87 -7.41
N GLN A 109 16.62 -12.48 -8.57
CA GLN A 109 17.04 -13.87 -8.87
C GLN A 109 18.57 -14.02 -8.87
N ASP A 110 19.30 -12.92 -9.06
CA ASP A 110 20.76 -12.89 -9.02
C ASP A 110 21.35 -12.78 -7.59
N GLY A 111 20.55 -12.75 -6.52
CA GLY A 111 21.06 -12.86 -5.13
C GLY A 111 20.07 -12.54 -4.00
N GLU A 112 20.18 -13.29 -2.88
CA GLU A 112 19.21 -13.35 -1.76
C GLU A 112 18.94 -12.05 -0.99
N ALA A 113 19.69 -10.97 -1.22
CA ALA A 113 19.55 -9.71 -0.49
C ALA A 113 19.91 -8.46 -1.33
N MET A 114 19.64 -8.49 -2.64
CA MET A 114 20.09 -7.42 -3.51
C MET A 114 19.18 -6.18 -3.43
N LYS A 115 19.67 -5.16 -2.71
CA LYS A 115 19.11 -3.81 -2.74
C LYS A 115 19.31 -3.21 -4.13
N LEU A 116 18.38 -2.36 -4.56
CA LEU A 116 18.64 -1.46 -5.68
C LEU A 116 19.82 -0.55 -5.34
N PRO A 117 20.65 -0.13 -6.31
CA PRO A 117 21.67 0.89 -6.07
C PRO A 117 21.05 2.12 -5.42
N ASN A 118 21.57 2.52 -4.26
CA ASN A 118 21.03 3.60 -3.42
C ASN A 118 19.56 3.40 -2.96
N GLY A 119 19.05 2.17 -3.01
CA GLY A 119 17.68 1.83 -2.69
C GLY A 119 17.53 0.88 -1.50
N GLU A 120 16.31 0.39 -1.34
CA GLU A 120 15.87 -0.54 -0.29
C GLU A 120 15.58 -1.92 -0.91
N SER A 121 15.74 -3.00 -0.14
CA SER A 121 15.27 -4.34 -0.55
C SER A 121 13.78 -4.55 -0.23
N LEU A 122 13.11 -5.46 -0.94
CA LEU A 122 11.73 -5.84 -0.61
C LEU A 122 11.59 -6.43 0.81
N VAL A 123 12.64 -7.07 1.32
CA VAL A 123 12.67 -7.61 2.69
C VAL A 123 12.65 -6.47 3.71
N GLU A 124 13.49 -5.44 3.53
CA GLU A 124 13.50 -4.26 4.40
C GLU A 124 12.16 -3.52 4.36
N LEU A 125 11.61 -3.33 3.15
CA LEU A 125 10.30 -2.73 2.95
C LEU A 125 9.21 -3.53 3.66
N GLN A 126 9.18 -4.86 3.49
CA GLN A 126 8.19 -5.72 4.14
C GLN A 126 8.33 -5.64 5.65
N GLN A 127 9.56 -5.69 6.19
CA GLN A 127 9.81 -5.60 7.62
C GLN A 127 9.29 -4.29 8.23
N ARG A 128 9.61 -3.13 7.63
CA ARG A 128 9.13 -1.84 8.17
C ARG A 128 7.62 -1.66 8.03
N ALA A 129 7.04 -2.11 6.92
CA ALA A 129 5.59 -2.00 6.70
C ALA A 129 4.83 -2.95 7.64
N TRP A 130 5.35 -4.16 7.86
CA TRP A 130 4.73 -5.14 8.73
C TRP A 130 4.75 -4.73 10.20
N LYS A 131 5.80 -4.06 10.67
CA LYS A 131 5.84 -3.49 12.04
C LYS A 131 4.67 -2.54 12.33
N VAL A 132 4.20 -1.79 11.33
CA VAL A 132 3.01 -0.93 11.45
C VAL A 132 1.77 -1.80 11.65
N ILE A 133 1.63 -2.87 10.86
CA ILE A 133 0.49 -3.80 10.96
C ILE A 133 0.51 -4.58 12.28
N GLU A 134 1.67 -5.04 12.73
CA GLU A 134 1.83 -5.68 14.05
C GLU A 134 1.39 -4.73 15.16
N SER A 135 1.82 -3.47 15.11
CA SER A 135 1.41 -2.46 16.10
C SER A 135 -0.11 -2.23 16.10
N LEU A 136 -0.75 -2.23 14.93
CA LEU A 136 -2.22 -2.16 14.82
C LEU A 136 -2.91 -3.37 15.43
N LEU A 137 -2.40 -4.58 15.15
CA LEU A 137 -2.93 -5.83 15.70
C LEU A 137 -2.80 -5.87 17.23
N GLU A 138 -1.67 -5.45 17.78
CA GLU A 138 -1.46 -5.38 19.23
C GLU A 138 -2.33 -4.31 19.91
N ARG A 139 -2.51 -3.13 19.29
CA ARG A 139 -3.48 -2.12 19.76
C ARG A 139 -4.90 -2.67 19.80
N HIS A 140 -5.30 -3.44 18.78
CA HIS A 140 -6.61 -4.07 18.73
C HIS A 140 -6.79 -5.12 19.84
N LYS A 141 -5.77 -5.97 20.06
CA LYS A 141 -5.75 -7.03 21.10
C LYS A 141 -5.74 -6.52 22.55
N THR A 142 -5.47 -5.24 22.78
CA THR A 142 -5.36 -4.68 24.13
C THR A 142 -6.50 -3.71 24.47
N SER A 143 -7.33 -3.35 23.50
CA SER A 143 -8.46 -2.44 23.71
C SER A 143 -9.60 -3.11 24.50
N PRO A 144 -10.07 -2.57 25.62
CA PRO A 144 -11.09 -3.23 26.46
C PRO A 144 -12.42 -3.57 25.76
N GLU A 145 -12.67 -3.01 24.57
CA GLU A 145 -13.87 -3.23 23.73
C GLU A 145 -13.75 -4.45 22.80
N HIS A 146 -13.22 -5.59 23.30
CA HIS A 146 -13.02 -6.85 22.58
C HIS A 146 -14.32 -7.57 22.15
N SER A 147 -15.16 -6.91 21.37
CA SER A 147 -16.33 -7.55 20.77
C SER A 147 -16.54 -6.99 19.37
N GLU A 148 -15.77 -7.57 18.43
CA GLU A 148 -16.02 -7.55 16.99
C GLU A 148 -15.83 -6.20 16.24
N GLY A 149 -15.24 -6.28 15.04
CA GLY A 149 -15.53 -5.29 13.98
C GLY A 149 -14.61 -4.10 13.77
N THR A 150 -13.44 -3.96 14.43
CA THR A 150 -12.52 -2.85 14.11
C THR A 150 -12.05 -2.91 12.65
N THR A 151 -12.33 -1.84 11.90
CA THR A 151 -11.94 -1.68 10.50
C THR A 151 -10.94 -0.53 10.39
N VAL A 152 -9.75 -0.83 9.87
CA VAL A 152 -8.67 0.14 9.69
C VAL A 152 -8.36 0.29 8.21
N VAL A 153 -8.28 1.52 7.72
CA VAL A 153 -7.79 1.81 6.37
C VAL A 153 -6.30 2.16 6.44
N VAL A 154 -5.51 1.59 5.55
CA VAL A 154 -4.09 1.93 5.34
C VAL A 154 -3.91 2.33 3.89
N VAL A 155 -3.60 3.60 3.67
CA VAL A 155 -3.32 4.16 2.33
C VAL A 155 -1.81 4.18 2.10
N SER A 156 -1.37 3.48 1.07
CA SER A 156 0.04 3.34 0.74
C SER A 156 0.22 3.14 -0.77
N HIS A 157 1.19 2.32 -1.15
CA HIS A 157 1.73 2.25 -2.50
C HIS A 157 1.80 0.81 -3.00
N TYR A 158 2.27 0.63 -4.24
CA TYR A 158 2.21 -0.66 -4.92
C TYR A 158 3.01 -1.73 -4.17
N PHE A 159 4.29 -1.46 -3.85
CA PHE A 159 5.15 -2.48 -3.23
C PHE A 159 4.78 -2.74 -1.77
N VAL A 160 4.47 -1.68 -1.03
CA VAL A 160 4.07 -1.77 0.39
C VAL A 160 2.80 -2.60 0.54
N THR A 161 1.75 -2.30 -0.23
CA THR A 161 0.47 -3.02 -0.10
C THR A 161 0.62 -4.50 -0.44
N LEU A 162 1.33 -4.84 -1.52
CA LEU A 162 1.59 -6.25 -1.83
C LEU A 162 2.48 -6.92 -0.78
N ALA A 163 3.52 -6.26 -0.26
CA ALA A 163 4.38 -6.82 0.77
C ALA A 163 3.61 -7.16 2.05
N ILE A 164 2.66 -6.30 2.46
CA ILE A 164 1.75 -6.56 3.58
C ILE A 164 0.83 -7.75 3.28
N ILE A 165 0.23 -7.81 2.09
CA ILE A 165 -0.64 -8.93 1.69
C ILE A 165 0.11 -10.25 1.72
N LEU A 166 1.28 -10.31 1.08
CA LEU A 166 2.09 -11.54 1.06
C LEU A 166 2.50 -11.96 2.47
N LYS A 167 2.94 -11.00 3.31
CA LYS A 167 3.32 -11.30 4.70
C LYS A 167 2.14 -11.82 5.52
N GLY A 168 0.98 -11.18 5.40
CA GLY A 168 -0.21 -11.59 6.15
C GLY A 168 -0.74 -12.95 5.75
N LEU A 169 -0.53 -13.38 4.50
CA LEU A 169 -0.93 -14.68 3.98
C LEU A 169 0.17 -15.76 4.09
N ASP A 170 1.28 -15.45 4.76
CA ASP A 170 2.45 -16.32 4.85
C ASP A 170 2.98 -16.79 3.48
N LEU A 171 2.85 -15.93 2.46
CA LEU A 171 3.35 -16.18 1.11
C LEU A 171 4.79 -15.64 0.95
N PRO A 172 5.67 -16.36 0.23
CA PRO A 172 7.01 -15.87 0.00
C PRO A 172 7.02 -14.65 -0.95
N LEU A 173 8.03 -13.79 -0.80
CA LEU A 173 8.12 -12.51 -1.53
C LEU A 173 8.28 -12.67 -3.06
N ASP A 174 8.71 -13.82 -3.58
CA ASP A 174 8.79 -14.08 -5.03
C ASP A 174 7.42 -14.08 -5.72
N PHE A 175 6.35 -14.34 -4.96
CA PHE A 175 4.99 -14.29 -5.47
C PHE A 175 4.57 -12.88 -5.91
N PHE A 176 5.32 -11.84 -5.54
CA PHE A 176 5.06 -10.46 -5.92
C PHE A 176 4.80 -10.29 -7.44
N THR A 177 5.51 -11.02 -8.29
CA THR A 177 5.31 -10.96 -9.76
C THR A 177 4.03 -11.59 -10.29
N LYS A 178 3.30 -12.31 -9.43
CA LYS A 178 2.03 -12.96 -9.77
C LYS A 178 0.83 -12.03 -9.54
N PHE A 179 1.05 -10.88 -8.89
CA PHE A 179 0.01 -9.95 -8.51
C PHE A 179 0.15 -8.61 -9.23
N LYS A 180 -0.99 -7.98 -9.48
CA LYS A 180 -1.12 -6.61 -9.99
C LYS A 180 -1.99 -5.81 -9.03
N LEU A 181 -1.55 -4.62 -8.66
CA LEU A 181 -2.37 -3.61 -7.97
C LEU A 181 -2.57 -2.40 -8.87
N ASP A 182 -3.82 -1.99 -9.02
CA ASP A 182 -4.22 -0.81 -9.76
C ASP A 182 -4.28 0.41 -8.83
N LEU A 183 -4.19 1.61 -9.42
CA LEU A 183 -4.31 2.88 -8.70
C LEU A 183 -5.73 2.99 -8.11
N GLY A 184 -5.84 3.50 -6.88
CA GLY A 184 -7.10 3.45 -6.11
C GLY A 184 -7.55 2.03 -5.73
N GLY A 185 -6.77 0.98 -6.05
CA GLY A 185 -7.15 -0.40 -5.80
C GLY A 185 -7.32 -0.70 -4.31
N VAL A 186 -8.43 -1.36 -3.96
CA VAL A 186 -8.76 -1.78 -2.60
C VAL A 186 -8.50 -3.27 -2.42
N SER A 187 -7.75 -3.63 -1.40
CA SER A 187 -7.59 -5.02 -0.95
C SER A 187 -7.95 -5.13 0.53
N ILE A 188 -8.56 -6.24 0.94
CA ILE A 188 -9.08 -6.40 2.31
C ILE A 188 -8.51 -7.67 2.90
N LEU A 189 -7.77 -7.53 4.01
CA LEU A 189 -7.37 -8.62 4.87
C LEU A 189 -8.27 -8.67 6.11
N GLU A 190 -8.72 -9.84 6.48
CA GLU A 190 -9.36 -10.09 7.76
C GLU A 190 -8.42 -10.89 8.66
N PHE A 191 -8.13 -10.35 9.85
CA PHE A 191 -7.35 -10.99 10.88
C PHE A 191 -8.26 -11.54 11.98
N ARG A 192 -8.12 -12.85 12.22
CA ARG A 192 -8.78 -13.64 13.28
C ARG A 192 -7.74 -14.54 13.96
N ASP A 193 -8.18 -15.41 14.85
CA ASP A 193 -7.31 -16.33 15.61
C ASP A 193 -6.53 -17.32 14.73
N TYR A 194 -6.99 -17.55 13.51
CA TYR A 194 -6.31 -18.40 12.51
C TYR A 194 -5.30 -17.64 11.64
N GLY A 195 -5.03 -16.36 11.92
CA GLY A 195 -4.18 -15.51 11.08
C GLY A 195 -4.99 -14.64 10.11
N ALA A 196 -4.38 -14.26 8.98
CA ALA A 196 -5.01 -13.39 7.99
C ALA A 196 -5.72 -14.19 6.87
N ARG A 197 -6.80 -13.63 6.34
CA ARG A 197 -7.48 -14.09 5.14
C ARG A 197 -7.70 -12.91 4.18
N LEU A 198 -7.40 -13.11 2.89
CA LEU A 198 -7.72 -12.14 1.85
C LEU A 198 -9.17 -12.27 1.43
N LEU A 199 -9.98 -11.23 1.67
CA LEU A 199 -11.40 -11.19 1.32
C LEU A 199 -11.63 -10.54 -0.05
N VAL A 200 -10.85 -9.49 -0.34
CA VAL A 200 -10.93 -8.72 -1.57
C VAL A 200 -9.52 -8.41 -2.03
N PHE A 201 -9.26 -8.52 -3.34
CA PHE A 201 -7.99 -8.17 -3.94
C PHE A 201 -8.20 -7.19 -5.08
N ASN A 202 -7.52 -6.05 -5.01
CA ASN A 202 -7.42 -5.07 -6.08
C ASN A 202 -8.77 -4.63 -6.71
N ASN A 203 -9.77 -4.36 -5.87
CA ASN A 203 -11.06 -3.88 -6.34
C ASN A 203 -10.99 -2.41 -6.77
N THR A 204 -11.39 -2.14 -8.01
CA THR A 204 -11.53 -0.81 -8.63
C THR A 204 -12.89 -0.64 -9.33
N SER A 205 -13.87 -1.49 -9.01
CA SER A 205 -15.18 -1.53 -9.68
C SER A 205 -16.19 -0.47 -9.24
N TYR A 206 -15.78 0.42 -8.33
CA TYR A 206 -16.63 1.46 -7.75
C TYR A 206 -16.70 2.74 -8.59
#